data_AF-A0A819YQM6-F1
#
_entry.id   AF-A0A819YQM6-F1
#
_cell.length_a   1.000
_cell.length_b   1.000
_cell.length_c   1.000
_cell.angle_alpha   90.00
_cell.angle_beta   90.00
_cell.angle_gamma   90.00
#
_symmetry.space_group_name_H-M   'P 1'
#
loop_
_entity.id
_entity.type
_entity.pdbx_description
1 polymer ?
#
loop_
_entity_poly.entity_id
_entity_poly.type
_entity_poly.pdbx_seq_one_letter_code
_entity_poly.pdbx_strand_id
1 'polypeptide(L)'
;MSFIDWQDLFDEVFEDCPDSWILTFLHRNDMSQHENLEKNCAKMTRTGYALFFCKKCSNTWASAKAQVILYYPKSNKSSRKVTLRFYGQQCKRCSNRNKYFVDPEFEDDKIKLYLEALYQKFGWYYYGEERPETQNRDINKERQMNGPHVKELCEACQSGCCERV
;
A
#
# COMPACT_ATOMS: atom_id res chain seq x y z
N MET A 1 21.83 0.96 3.92
CA MET A 1 20.83 0.14 3.20
C MET A 1 20.07 1.11 2.34
N SER A 2 20.28 1.04 1.02
CA SER A 2 19.42 1.75 0.07
C SER A 2 18.17 0.91 -0.04
N PHE A 3 17.03 1.43 0.42
CA PHE A 3 15.74 0.83 0.12
C PHE A 3 15.48 1.12 -1.36
N ILE A 4 15.20 0.09 -2.15
CA ILE A 4 14.81 0.26 -3.56
C ILE A 4 13.45 0.98 -3.57
N ASP A 5 13.27 1.92 -4.49
CA ASP A 5 12.01 2.66 -4.58
C ASP A 5 10.89 1.75 -5.12
N TRP A 6 9.64 2.01 -4.73
CA TRP A 6 8.47 1.33 -5.26
C TRP A 6 8.41 1.37 -6.79
N GLN A 7 8.92 2.46 -7.38
CA GLN A 7 9.01 2.63 -8.82
C GLN A 7 9.94 1.61 -9.46
N ASP A 8 11.16 1.44 -8.94
CA ASP A 8 12.15 0.54 -9.52
C ASP A 8 11.66 -0.93 -9.48
N LEU A 9 11.09 -1.36 -8.35
CA LEU A 9 10.52 -2.71 -8.23
C LEU A 9 9.26 -2.90 -9.09
N PHE A 10 8.49 -1.84 -9.32
CA PHE A 10 7.35 -1.89 -10.23
C PHE A 10 7.81 -2.08 -11.66
N ASP A 11 8.81 -1.32 -12.09
CA ASP A 11 9.34 -1.43 -13.45
C ASP A 11 9.96 -2.81 -13.69
N GLU A 12 10.66 -3.38 -12.69
CA GLU A 12 11.17 -4.76 -12.76
C GLU A 12 10.03 -5.80 -12.88
N VAL A 13 9.00 -5.72 -12.04
CA VAL A 13 7.91 -6.73 -12.02
C VAL A 13 6.99 -6.61 -13.25
N PHE A 14 6.81 -5.40 -13.78
CA PHE A 14 5.94 -5.13 -14.92
C PHE A 14 6.68 -5.07 -16.26
N GLU A 15 7.99 -5.39 -16.31
CA GLU A 15 8.81 -5.36 -17.52
C GLU A 15 8.20 -6.20 -18.66
N ASP A 16 7.74 -7.41 -18.34
CA ASP A 16 7.13 -8.36 -19.29
C ASP A 16 5.61 -8.15 -19.47
N CYS A 17 5.05 -7.05 -18.97
CA CYS A 17 3.62 -6.79 -19.13
C CYS A 17 3.31 -6.35 -20.57
N PRO A 18 2.26 -6.90 -21.22
CA PRO A 18 1.92 -6.54 -22.61
C PRO A 18 1.64 -5.04 -22.82
N ASP A 19 1.14 -4.36 -21.78
CA ASP A 19 0.93 -2.91 -21.81
C ASP A 19 1.92 -2.20 -20.89
N SER A 20 2.30 -0.98 -21.27
CA SER A 20 3.12 -0.10 -20.42
C SER A 20 2.28 0.49 -19.29
N TRP A 21 2.34 -0.15 -18.12
CA TRP A 21 1.75 0.39 -16.89
C TRP A 21 2.66 1.41 -16.23
N ILE A 22 2.06 2.43 -15.65
CA ILE A 22 2.77 3.51 -14.96
C ILE A 22 2.33 3.52 -13.50
N LEU A 23 3.30 3.52 -12.59
CA LEU A 23 3.08 3.71 -11.17
C LEU A 23 3.06 5.20 -10.82
N THR A 24 2.17 5.58 -9.91
CA THR A 24 2.09 6.94 -9.37
C THR A 24 1.68 6.89 -7.90
N PHE A 25 1.90 7.99 -7.20
CA PHE A 25 1.60 8.11 -5.77
C PHE A 25 0.49 9.13 -5.54
N LEU A 26 -0.54 8.74 -4.81
CA LEU A 26 -1.59 9.63 -4.32
C LEU A 26 -1.05 10.44 -3.14
N HIS A 27 -1.05 11.75 -3.27
CA HIS A 27 -0.70 12.62 -2.17
C HIS A 27 -1.78 12.52 -1.07
N ARG A 28 -1.36 12.26 0.18
CA ARG A 28 -2.23 12.06 1.34
C ARG A 28 -3.32 13.12 1.53
N ASN A 29 -3.00 14.38 1.24
CA ASN A 29 -3.93 15.50 1.41
C ASN A 29 -4.82 15.75 0.19
N ASP A 30 -4.64 15.00 -0.91
CA ASP A 30 -5.48 15.12 -2.11
C ASP A 30 -6.76 14.28 -1.94
N MET A 31 -7.68 14.80 -1.13
CA MET A 31 -8.92 14.13 -0.80
C MET A 31 -9.86 14.00 -2.01
N SER A 32 -9.85 14.96 -2.93
CA SER A 32 -10.71 14.90 -4.13
C SER A 32 -10.25 13.80 -5.08
N GLN A 33 -8.94 13.64 -5.28
CA GLN A 33 -8.40 12.52 -6.05
C GLN A 33 -8.65 11.18 -5.32
N HIS A 34 -8.49 11.15 -4.00
CA HIS A 34 -8.79 9.95 -3.22
C HIS A 34 -10.25 9.48 -3.40
N GLU A 35 -11.22 10.39 -3.26
CA GLU A 35 -12.63 10.09 -3.46
C GLU A 35 -12.95 9.67 -4.90
N ASN A 36 -12.27 10.25 -5.88
CA ASN A 36 -12.42 9.88 -7.28
C ASN A 36 -11.95 8.44 -7.53
N LEU A 37 -10.78 8.07 -7.01
CA LEU A 37 -10.21 6.73 -7.12
C LEU A 37 -11.11 5.69 -6.43
N GLU A 38 -11.59 5.98 -5.22
CA GLU A 38 -12.52 5.11 -4.49
C GLU A 38 -13.81 4.81 -5.27
N LYS A 39 -14.34 5.78 -6.02
CA LYS A 39 -15.55 5.61 -6.84
C LYS A 39 -15.28 4.90 -8.17
N ASN A 40 -14.20 5.28 -8.85
CA ASN A 40 -14.03 4.98 -10.27
C ASN A 40 -13.01 3.87 -10.57
N CYS A 41 -12.11 3.55 -9.63
CA CYS A 41 -11.09 2.53 -9.80
C CYS A 41 -11.46 1.22 -9.08
N ALA A 42 -10.89 0.12 -9.56
CA ALA A 42 -10.75 -1.09 -8.75
C ALA A 42 -9.55 -0.90 -7.82
N LYS A 43 -9.53 -1.65 -6.72
CA LYS A 43 -8.45 -1.54 -5.72
C LYS A 43 -7.99 -2.88 -5.20
N MET A 44 -6.73 -2.92 -4.79
CA MET A 44 -6.13 -4.01 -4.06
C MET A 44 -5.49 -3.46 -2.80
N THR A 45 -6.00 -3.88 -1.64
CA THR A 45 -5.41 -3.54 -0.34
C THR A 45 -4.37 -4.59 0.03
N ARG A 46 -3.25 -4.13 0.56
CA ARG A 46 -2.23 -4.98 1.18
C ARG A 46 -1.92 -4.45 2.57
N THR A 47 -1.90 -5.36 3.53
CA THR A 47 -1.48 -5.11 4.91
C THR A 47 -0.16 -5.82 5.11
N GLY A 48 0.74 -5.28 5.93
CA GLY A 48 1.91 -6.04 6.39
C GLY A 48 2.84 -5.25 7.29
N TYR A 49 4.01 -5.85 7.52
CA TYR A 49 5.06 -5.26 8.33
C TYR A 49 5.72 -4.08 7.61
N ALA A 50 5.79 -2.93 8.29
CA ALA A 50 6.54 -1.76 7.85
C ALA A 50 7.16 -1.02 9.04
N LEU A 51 8.21 -0.25 8.74
CA LEU A 51 8.80 0.71 9.65
C LEU A 51 8.21 2.10 9.44
N PHE A 52 8.27 2.93 10.47
CA PHE A 52 7.85 4.33 10.43
C PHE A 52 8.95 5.17 11.06
N PHE A 53 9.36 6.22 10.37
CA PHE A 53 10.40 7.14 10.84
C PHE A 53 9.86 8.56 11.05
N CYS A 54 9.77 8.99 12.31
CA CYS A 54 9.34 10.34 12.64
C CYS A 54 10.48 11.35 12.48
N LYS A 55 10.49 12.11 11.38
CA LYS A 55 11.50 13.15 11.12
C LYS A 55 11.61 14.26 12.18
N LYS A 56 10.58 14.47 13.03
CA LYS A 56 10.57 15.55 14.04
C LYS A 56 11.23 15.18 15.36
N CYS A 57 11.20 13.91 15.77
CA CYS A 57 11.80 13.46 17.04
C CYS A 57 12.71 12.24 16.88
N SER A 58 13.00 11.86 15.64
CA SER A 58 13.82 10.71 15.25
C SER A 58 13.37 9.38 15.86
N ASN A 59 12.10 9.29 16.27
CA ASN A 59 11.52 8.06 16.80
C ASN A 59 11.17 7.12 15.64
N THR A 60 11.69 5.89 15.72
CA THR A 60 11.35 4.80 14.80
C THR A 60 10.46 3.80 15.52
N TRP A 61 9.46 3.27 14.82
CA TRP A 61 8.65 2.16 15.31
C TRP A 61 8.24 1.26 14.14
N ALA A 62 7.85 0.03 14.45
CA ALA A 62 7.36 -0.93 13.48
C ALA A 62 5.86 -1.17 13.66
N SER A 63 5.19 -1.61 12.60
CA SER A 63 3.81 -2.08 12.66
C SER A 63 3.60 -3.25 11.70
N ALA A 64 2.99 -4.34 12.19
CA ALA A 64 2.49 -5.43 11.34
C ALA A 64 1.20 -5.07 10.58
N LYS A 65 0.60 -3.91 10.88
CA LYS A 65 -0.68 -3.44 10.35
C LYS A 65 -0.53 -2.20 9.45
N ALA A 66 0.63 -2.02 8.83
CA ALA A 66 0.79 -0.97 7.83
C ALA A 66 0.00 -1.35 6.57
N GLN A 67 -0.72 -0.39 5.99
CA GLN A 67 -1.58 -0.64 4.85
C GLN A 67 -1.20 0.21 3.65
N VAL A 68 -1.28 -0.39 2.47
CA VAL A 68 -1.16 0.27 1.17
C VAL A 68 -2.32 -0.15 0.29
N ILE A 69 -2.88 0.82 -0.44
CA ILE A 69 -3.89 0.57 -1.49
C ILE A 69 -3.24 0.80 -2.84
N LEU A 70 -3.44 -0.16 -3.75
CA LEU A 70 -3.11 -0.04 -5.16
C LEU A 70 -4.42 0.15 -5.94
N TYR A 71 -4.67 1.35 -6.46
CA TYR A 71 -5.79 1.66 -7.33
C TYR A 71 -5.43 1.42 -8.79
N TYR A 72 -6.35 0.84 -9.54
CA TYR A 72 -6.17 0.55 -10.96
C TYR A 72 -7.52 0.61 -11.72
N PRO A 73 -7.53 0.79 -13.04
CA PRO A 73 -8.76 1.04 -13.78
C PRO A 73 -9.69 -0.18 -13.83
N LYS A 74 -11.01 0.01 -13.81
CA LYS A 74 -11.95 -1.12 -13.91
C LYS A 74 -12.02 -1.75 -15.32
N SER A 75 -11.49 -1.07 -16.33
CA SER A 75 -11.62 -1.48 -17.73
C SER A 75 -10.31 -1.33 -18.48
N ASN A 76 -10.10 -2.22 -19.44
CA ASN A 76 -8.93 -2.23 -20.31
C ASN A 76 -8.88 -1.03 -21.28
N LYS A 77 -9.96 -0.24 -21.38
CA LYS A 77 -10.02 0.98 -22.22
C LYS A 77 -9.59 2.27 -21.50
N SER A 78 -9.19 2.18 -20.24
CA SER A 78 -8.79 3.32 -19.41
C SER A 78 -7.26 3.49 -19.38
N SER A 79 -6.78 4.57 -18.74
CA SER A 79 -5.34 4.84 -18.55
C SER A 79 -4.63 3.66 -17.90
N ARG A 80 -3.42 3.30 -18.37
CA ARG A 80 -2.57 2.25 -17.76
C ARG A 80 -1.84 2.75 -16.53
N LYS A 81 -2.60 3.22 -15.54
CA LYS A 81 -2.08 3.89 -14.35
C LYS A 81 -2.44 3.11 -13.11
N VAL A 82 -1.42 2.73 -12.33
CA VAL A 82 -1.55 2.25 -10.96
C VAL A 82 -1.27 3.42 -10.02
N THR A 83 -2.17 3.68 -9.07
CA THR A 83 -1.97 4.74 -8.07
C THR A 83 -1.85 4.12 -6.68
N LEU A 84 -0.71 4.33 -6.04
CA LEU A 84 -0.43 3.92 -4.66
C LEU A 84 -0.95 4.95 -3.67
N ARG A 85 -1.55 4.46 -2.60
CA ARG A 85 -1.88 5.27 -1.41
C ARG A 85 -1.42 4.54 -0.16
N PHE A 86 -0.60 5.20 0.65
CA PHE A 86 -0.21 4.68 1.94
C PHE A 86 -1.13 5.14 3.06
N TYR A 87 -1.47 4.24 3.98
CA TYR A 87 -2.00 4.63 5.27
C TYR A 87 -0.88 4.86 6.27
N GLY A 88 -0.87 6.04 6.87
CA GLY A 88 0.19 6.45 7.78
C GLY A 88 -0.16 6.22 9.25
N GLN A 89 0.84 6.36 10.11
CA GLN A 89 0.67 6.32 11.57
C GLN A 89 1.22 7.59 12.22
N GLN A 90 0.52 8.08 13.24
CA GLN A 90 0.98 9.20 14.05
C GLN A 90 2.06 8.73 15.03
N CYS A 91 3.10 9.55 15.18
CA CYS A 91 4.15 9.27 16.16
C CYS A 91 3.61 9.46 17.59
N LYS A 92 3.65 8.42 18.42
CA LYS A 92 3.21 8.46 19.83
C LYS A 92 3.89 9.54 20.68
N ARG A 93 5.16 9.88 20.40
CA ARG A 93 5.89 10.93 21.12
C ARG A 93 5.45 12.34 20.72
N CYS A 94 4.89 12.49 19.52
CA CYS A 94 4.51 13.78 18.96
C CYS A 94 3.00 13.99 18.89
N SER A 95 2.18 12.94 19.10
CA SER A 95 0.73 12.96 18.82
C SER A 95 -0.01 14.11 19.49
N ASN A 96 0.37 14.48 20.72
CA ASN A 96 -0.24 15.61 21.44
C ASN A 96 0.14 16.98 20.89
N ARG A 97 1.26 17.07 20.15
CA ARG A 97 1.79 18.31 19.57
C ARG A 97 1.64 18.36 18.04
N ASN A 98 1.24 17.25 17.42
CA ASN A 98 1.29 17.09 15.98
C ASN A 98 0.38 15.99 15.47
N LYS A 99 -0.48 16.35 14.52
CA LYS A 99 -1.46 15.44 13.93
C LYS A 99 -1.04 14.83 12.59
N TYR A 100 0.19 15.05 12.14
CA TYR A 100 0.68 14.49 10.88
C TYR A 100 0.90 12.98 10.99
N PHE A 101 0.53 12.29 9.92
CA PHE A 101 0.83 10.88 9.73
C PHE A 101 2.21 10.72 9.09
N VAL A 102 2.90 9.66 9.50
CA VAL A 102 4.16 9.20 8.90
C VAL A 102 3.83 8.05 7.96
N ASP A 103 4.35 8.10 6.74
CA ASP A 103 4.20 7.01 5.77
C ASP A 103 5.00 5.77 6.21
N PRO A 104 4.51 4.56 5.89
CA PRO A 104 5.23 3.31 6.11
C PRO A 104 6.38 3.14 5.12
N GLU A 105 7.47 2.56 5.60
CA GLU A 105 8.59 2.05 4.82
C GLU A 105 8.54 0.51 4.86
N PHE A 106 8.26 -0.10 3.70
CA PHE A 106 8.19 -1.55 3.54
C PHE A 106 9.56 -2.10 3.13
N GLU A 107 9.87 -3.34 3.54
CA GLU A 107 11.05 -4.07 3.05
C GLU A 107 10.84 -4.42 1.55
N ASP A 108 11.90 -4.36 0.73
CA ASP A 108 11.86 -4.55 -0.72
C ASP A 108 11.19 -5.88 -1.11
N ASP A 109 11.51 -6.98 -0.42
CA ASP A 109 10.87 -8.30 -0.61
C ASP A 109 9.34 -8.23 -0.44
N LYS A 110 8.85 -7.39 0.48
CA LYS A 110 7.40 -7.20 0.70
C LYS A 110 6.77 -6.39 -0.41
N ILE A 111 7.47 -5.35 -0.89
CA ILE A 111 7.00 -4.55 -2.03
C ILE A 111 6.88 -5.44 -3.27
N LYS A 112 7.92 -6.20 -3.59
CA LYS A 112 7.94 -7.12 -4.75
C LYS A 112 6.78 -8.11 -4.71
N LEU A 113 6.53 -8.70 -3.55
CA LEU A 113 5.42 -9.63 -3.31
C LEU A 113 4.03 -9.00 -3.52
N TYR A 114 3.86 -7.74 -3.16
CA TYR A 114 2.61 -7.00 -3.43
C TYR A 114 2.43 -6.72 -4.91
N LEU A 115 3.52 -6.40 -5.61
CA LEU A 115 3.53 -6.09 -7.03
C LEU A 115 3.34 -7.34 -7.89
N GLU A 116 3.96 -8.47 -7.57
CA GLU A 116 3.73 -9.76 -8.23
C GLU A 116 2.27 -10.19 -8.11
N ALA A 117 1.68 -10.00 -6.93
CA ALA A 117 0.25 -10.26 -6.74
C ALA A 117 -0.64 -9.30 -7.56
N LEU A 118 -0.19 -8.07 -7.82
CA LEU A 118 -0.89 -7.14 -8.71
C LEU A 118 -0.76 -7.60 -10.17
N TYR A 119 0.44 -8.00 -10.60
CA TYR A 119 0.73 -8.49 -11.94
C TYR A 119 -0.14 -9.71 -12.28
N GLN A 120 -0.17 -10.73 -11.41
CA GLN A 120 -1.05 -11.90 -11.58
C GLN A 120 -2.53 -11.51 -11.63
N LYS A 121 -2.94 -10.51 -10.84
CA LYS A 121 -4.31 -10.00 -10.88
C LYS A 121 -4.61 -9.34 -12.22
N PHE A 122 -3.66 -8.64 -12.82
CA PHE A 122 -3.82 -7.98 -14.11
C PHE A 122 -3.84 -8.98 -15.27
N GLY A 123 -3.01 -10.01 -15.22
CA GLY A 123 -3.07 -11.19 -16.10
C GLY A 123 -4.51 -11.68 -16.27
N TRP A 124 -5.15 -12.03 -15.15
CA TRP A 124 -6.55 -12.45 -15.14
C TRP A 124 -7.53 -11.34 -15.55
N TYR A 125 -7.36 -10.13 -15.04
CA TYR A 125 -8.38 -9.08 -15.15
C TYR A 125 -8.40 -8.37 -16.51
N TYR A 126 -7.26 -8.25 -17.19
CA TYR A 126 -7.13 -7.52 -18.45
C TYR A 126 -6.68 -8.39 -19.63
N TYR A 127 -5.95 -9.47 -19.38
CA TYR A 127 -5.28 -10.26 -20.43
C TYR A 127 -5.89 -11.65 -20.63
N GLY A 128 -6.93 -12.00 -19.86
CA GLY A 128 -7.67 -13.25 -20.04
C GLY A 128 -6.93 -14.49 -19.54
N GLU A 129 -5.91 -14.31 -18.70
CA GLU A 129 -5.22 -15.42 -18.04
C GLU A 129 -6.11 -16.08 -16.98
N GLU A 130 -5.68 -17.24 -16.48
CA GLU A 130 -6.41 -17.95 -15.45
C GLU A 130 -6.48 -17.14 -14.15
N ARG A 131 -7.61 -17.27 -13.45
CA ARG A 131 -7.83 -16.58 -12.19
C ARG A 131 -6.79 -17.07 -11.17
N PRO A 132 -5.97 -16.20 -10.58
CA PRO A 132 -4.97 -16.63 -9.60
C PRO A 132 -5.66 -17.28 -8.39
N GLU A 133 -5.18 -18.46 -7.99
CA GLU A 133 -5.75 -19.24 -6.87
C GLU A 133 -5.65 -18.48 -5.53
N THR A 134 -4.68 -17.57 -5.41
CA THR A 134 -4.34 -16.87 -4.17
C THR A 134 -4.62 -15.38 -4.23
N GLN A 135 -5.85 -14.96 -4.55
CA GLN A 135 -6.21 -13.53 -4.54
C GLN A 135 -6.15 -12.90 -3.13
N ASN A 136 -6.27 -13.73 -2.09
CA ASN A 136 -6.40 -13.35 -0.67
C ASN A 136 -5.43 -14.10 0.24
N ARG A 137 -4.27 -14.57 -0.24
CA ARG A 137 -3.24 -14.88 0.74
C ARG A 137 -2.84 -13.55 1.35
N ASP A 138 -3.22 -13.32 2.59
CA ASP A 138 -2.42 -12.52 3.50
C ASP A 138 -1.00 -13.01 3.32
N ILE A 139 -0.21 -12.28 2.52
CA ILE A 139 1.18 -12.65 2.29
C ILE A 139 2.03 -12.36 3.53
N ASN A 140 1.34 -12.11 4.64
CA ASN A 140 1.83 -12.11 5.97
C ASN A 140 1.78 -13.53 6.56
N LYS A 141 2.92 -14.22 6.46
CA LYS A 141 3.45 -14.77 7.72
C LYS A 141 3.81 -13.55 8.57
N GLU A 142 2.82 -13.01 9.30
CA GLU A 142 3.04 -11.84 10.17
C GLU A 142 4.21 -12.16 11.09
N ARG A 143 5.24 -11.31 11.13
CA ARG A 143 6.09 -11.27 12.32
C ARG A 143 5.13 -10.95 13.45
N GLN A 144 4.86 -11.90 14.36
CA GLN A 144 4.01 -11.67 15.53
C GLN A 144 4.62 -10.53 16.33
N MET A 145 4.10 -9.32 16.12
CA MET A 145 4.46 -8.17 16.90
C MET A 145 3.57 -8.19 18.14
N ASN A 146 4.16 -8.59 19.27
CA ASN A 146 3.50 -8.48 20.56
C ASN A 146 3.45 -7.00 20.96
N GLY A 147 2.35 -6.33 20.64
CA GLY A 147 2.12 -4.94 21.02
C GLY A 147 0.71 -4.47 20.67
N PRO A 148 0.08 -3.63 21.50
CA PRO A 148 -1.28 -3.15 21.22
C PRO A 148 -1.26 -2.26 19.98
N HIS A 149 -2.10 -2.60 19.01
CA HIS A 149 -2.38 -1.71 17.88
C HIS A 149 -3.18 -0.50 18.38
N VAL A 150 -2.53 0.67 18.41
CA VAL A 150 -3.14 1.92 18.89
C VAL A 150 -3.96 2.57 17.77
N LYS A 151 -5.26 2.26 17.73
CA LYS A 151 -6.19 2.66 16.66
C LYS A 151 -6.26 4.17 16.47
N GLU A 152 -6.12 4.93 17.55
CA GLU A 152 -6.17 6.39 17.55
C GLU A 152 -5.03 7.01 16.75
N LEU A 153 -3.90 6.32 16.62
CA LEU A 153 -2.74 6.78 15.87
C LEU A 153 -2.69 6.23 14.44
N CYS A 154 -3.61 5.33 14.07
CA CYS A 154 -3.63 4.67 12.77
C CYS A 154 -4.61 5.35 11.80
N GLU A 155 -4.12 5.89 10.69
CA GLU A 155 -4.99 6.54 9.70
C GLU A 155 -6.02 5.58 9.11
N ALA A 156 -5.63 4.33 8.86
CA ALA A 156 -6.55 3.31 8.33
C ALA A 156 -7.70 3.05 9.31
N CYS A 157 -7.44 3.04 10.62
CA CYS A 157 -8.51 2.93 11.62
C CYS A 157 -9.42 4.15 11.63
N GLN A 158 -8.84 5.35 11.57
CA GLN A 158 -9.61 6.60 11.51
C GLN A 158 -10.48 6.69 10.25
N SER A 159 -10.04 6.05 9.16
CA SER A 159 -10.77 5.96 7.90
C SER A 159 -11.73 4.76 7.81
N GLY A 160 -11.79 3.91 8.84
CA GLY A 160 -12.62 2.70 8.85
C GLY A 160 -12.15 1.57 7.92
N CYS A 161 -10.92 1.64 7.39
CA CYS A 161 -10.35 0.69 6.43
C CYS A 161 -9.44 -0.38 7.06
N CYS A 162 -9.11 -0.25 8.35
CA CYS A 162 -8.31 -1.25 9.04
C CYS A 162 -9.17 -2.47 9.41
N GLU A 163 -8.82 -3.64 8.89
CA GLU A 163 -9.51 -4.89 9.23
C GLU A 163 -9.31 -5.20 10.71
N ARG A 164 -10.43 -5.38 11.42
CA ARG A 164 -10.46 -5.66 12.86
C ARG A 164 -9.81 -7.00 13.13
N VAL A 165 -8.71 -7.00 13.88
CA VAL A 165 -8.41 -8.03 14.89
C VAL A 165 -7.79 -7.35 16.09
#